data_AF-A0A0C1L855-F1
#
_entry.id   AF-A0A0C1L855-F1
#
_cell.length_a   1.000
_cell.length_b   1.000
_cell.length_c   1.000
_cell.angle_alpha   90.00
_cell.angle_beta   90.00
_cell.angle_gamma   90.00
#
_symmetry.space_group_name_H-M   'P 1'
#
loop_
_entity.id
_entity.type
_entity.pdbx_description
1 polymer ?
#
loop_
_entity_poly.entity_id
_entity_poly.type
_entity_poly.pdbx_seq_one_letter_code
_entity_poly.pdbx_strand_id
1 'polypeptide(L)'
;MKFNLIQLSAALFLSASLVSCSKDDDGPSIKPYTVPDTYNFDNVEYSESAARISMWAGYTGILGKGSSRQLSQDSVNYLWNNTNNAFTAETAGNVPYNQDALNVLAFNLSGKTADAQVFKVLADSMVKISQYYNTPASRGVAGKYGSRVYNYTGLEFNQAIAKGMMGSLALYNINAILDKVKTDDNTSPVNGSGTAMEHNWDLAFGYVGIPKDYDTAFAYTSAIVDRPLAIGGYFGERGKYIQAGGKVFEAFRKGRAAITAKDYVTRDAAIATIKEYLEKTIAAAGYYYVTSSQTQADLGAKFHSLSEGFGFMLALKYRAANSQLSEANFLKLVDILKTDFYVLADDASNTKLKEAQAILTTAYGQLQP
;
A
#
# COMPACT_ATOMS: atom_id res chain seq x y z
N MET A 1 -53.03 -47.83 -56.34
CA MET A 1 -52.82 -46.71 -57.28
C MET A 1 -51.85 -45.73 -56.62
N LYS A 2 -50.69 -45.52 -57.25
CA LYS A 2 -49.70 -44.42 -57.11
C LYS A 2 -49.40 -43.83 -55.72
N PHE A 3 -48.18 -44.12 -55.24
CA PHE A 3 -47.42 -43.29 -54.28
C PHE A 3 -46.93 -41.99 -54.95
N ASN A 4 -46.90 -40.89 -54.18
CA ASN A 4 -46.14 -39.64 -54.35
C ASN A 4 -46.31 -38.87 -53.03
N LEU A 5 -45.40 -38.07 -52.49
CA LEU A 5 -43.97 -37.82 -52.69
C LEU A 5 -43.51 -37.14 -51.36
N ILE A 6 -42.24 -37.31 -51.02
CA ILE A 6 -41.49 -36.70 -49.91
C ILE A 6 -41.62 -35.17 -49.86
N GLN A 7 -41.67 -34.55 -48.66
CA GLN A 7 -40.85 -33.36 -48.32
C GLN A 7 -40.54 -33.24 -46.81
N LEU A 8 -39.25 -33.10 -46.56
CA LEU A 8 -38.54 -32.77 -45.32
C LEU A 8 -38.88 -31.35 -44.84
N SER A 9 -38.94 -31.11 -43.53
CA SER A 9 -38.65 -29.79 -42.92
C SER A 9 -38.30 -29.91 -41.44
N ALA A 10 -37.35 -29.06 -41.04
CA ALA A 10 -36.47 -29.15 -39.87
C ALA A 10 -37.15 -29.02 -38.49
N ALA A 11 -36.67 -29.80 -37.52
CA ALA A 11 -37.03 -29.68 -36.12
C ALA A 11 -36.20 -28.58 -35.42
N LEU A 12 -36.88 -27.52 -35.01
CA LEU A 12 -36.36 -26.49 -34.11
C LEU A 12 -36.41 -27.04 -32.68
N PHE A 13 -35.26 -27.27 -32.04
CA PHE A 13 -35.21 -27.62 -30.63
C PHE A 13 -35.49 -26.36 -29.79
N LEU A 14 -36.71 -26.27 -29.26
CA LEU A 14 -37.12 -25.29 -28.26
C LEU A 14 -36.85 -25.88 -26.87
N SER A 15 -35.72 -25.52 -26.26
CA SER A 15 -35.43 -25.84 -24.85
C SER A 15 -36.24 -24.89 -23.95
N ALA A 16 -37.36 -25.38 -23.43
CA ALA A 16 -38.14 -24.72 -22.40
C ALA A 16 -37.37 -24.74 -21.07
N SER A 17 -36.91 -23.58 -20.61
CA SER A 17 -36.46 -23.39 -19.24
C SER A 17 -37.68 -23.25 -18.32
N LEU A 18 -37.79 -24.17 -17.36
CA LEU A 18 -38.78 -24.13 -16.28
C LEU A 18 -38.43 -22.97 -15.33
N VAL A 19 -39.21 -21.91 -15.39
CA VAL A 19 -39.22 -20.85 -14.36
C VAL A 19 -40.08 -21.35 -13.20
N SER A 20 -39.43 -21.65 -12.08
CA SER A 20 -40.10 -21.83 -10.78
C SER A 20 -40.24 -20.46 -10.13
N CYS A 21 -41.42 -19.85 -10.26
CA CYS A 21 -41.80 -18.68 -9.47
C CYS A 21 -42.11 -19.12 -8.02
N SER A 22 -41.30 -18.66 -7.06
CA SER A 22 -41.69 -18.59 -5.66
C SER A 22 -41.66 -17.15 -5.20
N LYS A 23 -42.88 -16.60 -5.06
CA LYS A 23 -43.36 -15.43 -4.29
C LYS A 23 -42.34 -14.38 -3.84
N ASP A 24 -42.60 -13.19 -4.37
CA ASP A 24 -42.02 -11.88 -4.10
C ASP A 24 -41.74 -11.60 -2.61
N ASP A 25 -40.46 -11.42 -2.31
CA ASP A 25 -39.97 -10.64 -1.18
C ASP A 25 -39.26 -9.43 -1.82
N ASP A 26 -40.06 -8.44 -2.24
CA ASP A 26 -39.56 -7.20 -2.88
C ASP A 26 -38.89 -6.30 -1.83
N GLY A 27 -37.72 -6.72 -1.36
CA GLY A 27 -36.71 -5.78 -0.91
C GLY A 27 -36.40 -4.80 -2.05
N PRO A 28 -35.90 -3.58 -1.77
CA PRO A 28 -35.59 -2.62 -2.82
C PRO A 28 -34.63 -3.26 -3.84
N SER A 29 -35.10 -3.47 -5.06
CA SER A 29 -34.31 -4.06 -6.13
C SER A 29 -33.18 -3.10 -6.50
N ILE A 30 -31.94 -3.62 -6.47
CA ILE A 30 -30.76 -2.86 -6.89
C ILE A 30 -30.90 -2.59 -8.38
N LYS A 31 -30.96 -1.31 -8.75
CA LYS A 31 -31.04 -0.90 -10.16
C LYS A 31 -29.72 -1.26 -10.86
N PRO A 32 -29.73 -1.69 -12.13
CA PRO A 32 -28.51 -1.85 -12.90
C PRO A 32 -27.68 -0.56 -12.91
N TYR A 33 -26.36 -0.69 -12.74
CA TYR A 33 -25.42 0.43 -12.74
C TYR A 33 -24.16 0.08 -13.52
N THR A 34 -23.47 1.10 -14.02
CA THR A 34 -22.20 0.95 -14.73
C THR A 34 -21.03 1.22 -13.79
N VAL A 35 -19.90 0.59 -14.08
CA VAL A 35 -18.63 0.87 -13.40
C VAL A 35 -17.75 1.64 -14.38
N PRO A 36 -17.42 2.93 -14.12
CA PRO A 36 -16.52 3.70 -14.97
C PRO A 36 -15.15 3.03 -15.09
N ASP A 37 -14.47 3.16 -16.23
CA ASP A 37 -13.14 2.56 -16.46
C ASP A 37 -12.03 3.20 -15.63
N THR A 38 -12.22 4.46 -15.25
CA THR A 38 -11.33 5.26 -14.40
C THR A 38 -12.08 5.71 -13.14
N TYR A 39 -11.36 6.18 -12.12
CA TYR A 39 -11.94 6.66 -10.86
C TYR A 39 -12.50 8.09 -10.98
N ASN A 40 -13.35 8.33 -11.98
CA ASN A 40 -13.98 9.61 -12.28
C ASN A 40 -15.48 9.57 -11.93
N PHE A 41 -15.80 9.45 -10.64
CA PHE A 41 -17.19 9.54 -10.14
C PHE A 41 -17.55 11.00 -9.81
N ASP A 42 -18.85 11.27 -9.69
CA ASP A 42 -19.33 12.56 -9.20
C ASP A 42 -18.99 12.73 -7.71
N ASN A 43 -18.68 13.97 -7.30
CA ASN A 43 -18.35 14.35 -5.91
C ASN A 43 -17.18 13.56 -5.29
N VAL A 44 -16.23 13.09 -6.11
CA VAL A 44 -15.03 12.43 -5.61
C VAL A 44 -14.16 13.42 -4.84
N GLU A 45 -13.89 13.10 -3.57
CA GLU A 45 -13.06 13.92 -2.70
C GLU A 45 -12.14 13.03 -1.85
N TYR A 46 -10.84 13.10 -2.14
CA TYR A 46 -9.80 12.36 -1.42
C TYR A 46 -8.51 13.17 -1.24
N SER A 47 -8.59 14.50 -1.38
CA SER A 47 -7.41 15.37 -1.35
C SER A 47 -6.64 15.24 -0.04
N GLU A 48 -7.35 15.04 1.07
CA GLU A 48 -6.74 14.81 2.38
C GLU A 48 -5.80 13.59 2.40
N SER A 49 -6.24 12.44 1.87
CA SER A 49 -5.42 11.22 1.90
C SER A 49 -4.30 11.27 0.86
N ALA A 50 -4.56 11.76 -0.35
CA ALA A 50 -3.54 11.91 -1.39
C ALA A 50 -2.46 12.96 -1.02
N ALA A 51 -2.84 14.05 -0.34
CA ALA A 51 -1.89 15.01 0.20
C ALA A 51 -0.97 14.34 1.24
N ARG A 52 -1.49 13.49 2.14
CA ARG A 52 -0.64 12.76 3.11
C ARG A 52 0.32 11.77 2.45
N ILE A 53 -0.06 11.15 1.33
CA ILE A 53 0.88 10.33 0.55
C ILE A 53 1.99 11.20 -0.05
N SER A 54 1.67 12.40 -0.53
CA SER A 54 2.67 13.37 -1.00
C SER A 54 3.58 13.86 0.15
N MET A 55 3.01 14.10 1.34
CA MET A 55 3.78 14.44 2.55
C MET A 55 4.72 13.31 2.96
N TRP A 56 4.25 12.06 2.91
CA TRP A 56 5.07 10.88 3.19
C TRP A 56 6.24 10.76 2.21
N ALA A 57 6.01 11.00 0.92
CA ALA A 57 7.05 10.98 -0.10
C ALA A 57 8.12 12.06 0.17
N GLY A 58 7.71 13.28 0.50
CA GLY A 58 8.64 14.36 0.85
C GLY A 58 9.43 14.09 2.14
N TYR A 59 8.74 13.63 3.18
CA TYR A 59 9.34 13.29 4.47
C TYR A 59 10.40 12.18 4.34
N THR A 60 10.04 11.07 3.71
CA THR A 60 10.96 9.95 3.49
C THR A 60 12.09 10.30 2.53
N GLY A 61 11.82 11.16 1.54
CA GLY A 61 12.83 11.73 0.64
C GLY A 61 13.90 12.51 1.39
N ILE A 62 13.50 13.38 2.34
CA ILE A 62 14.44 14.14 3.20
C ILE A 62 15.26 13.22 4.10
N LEU A 63 14.63 12.22 4.72
CA LEU A 63 15.35 11.24 5.51
C LEU A 63 16.42 10.50 4.67
N GLY A 64 16.11 10.19 3.41
CA GLY A 64 17.08 9.61 2.46
C GLY A 64 18.28 10.51 2.14
N LYS A 65 18.16 11.84 2.28
CA LYS A 65 19.29 12.78 2.12
C LYS A 65 20.33 12.67 3.23
N GLY A 66 20.02 11.96 4.32
CA GLY A 66 20.98 11.66 5.38
C GLY A 66 22.21 10.86 4.90
N SER A 67 22.15 10.31 3.68
CA SER A 67 23.27 9.65 3.01
C SER A 67 24.30 10.60 2.39
N SER A 68 23.96 11.88 2.23
CA SER A 68 24.80 12.89 1.56
C SER A 68 25.02 14.16 2.38
N ARG A 69 24.24 14.37 3.45
CA ARG A 69 24.40 15.51 4.38
C ARG A 69 23.85 15.16 5.75
N GLN A 70 24.31 15.90 6.76
CA GLN A 70 23.67 15.91 8.06
C GLN A 70 22.27 16.54 7.96
N LEU A 71 21.28 15.92 8.60
CA LEU A 71 19.91 16.38 8.64
C LEU A 71 19.67 17.33 9.82
N SER A 72 18.74 18.28 9.64
CA SER A 72 18.25 19.13 10.72
C SER A 72 17.08 18.46 11.46
N GLN A 73 17.17 18.40 12.79
CA GLN A 73 16.09 17.90 13.64
C GLN A 73 14.81 18.74 13.47
N ASP A 74 14.94 20.05 13.35
CA ASP A 74 13.81 20.97 13.18
C ASP A 74 13.12 20.74 11.84
N SER A 75 13.87 20.62 10.74
CA SER A 75 13.30 20.35 9.42
C SER A 75 12.50 19.03 9.40
N VAL A 76 13.03 17.98 10.04
CA VAL A 76 12.32 16.70 10.16
C VAL A 76 11.06 16.84 11.03
N ASN A 77 11.13 17.57 12.15
CA ASN A 77 9.97 17.84 13.01
C ASN A 77 8.88 18.64 12.27
N TYR A 78 9.27 19.62 11.47
CA TYR A 78 8.34 20.48 10.76
C TYR A 78 7.63 19.75 9.61
N LEU A 79 8.34 18.88 8.86
CA LEU A 79 7.71 18.02 7.85
C LEU A 79 6.75 17.00 8.49
N TRP A 80 7.12 16.44 9.64
CA TRP A 80 6.29 15.48 10.38
C TRP A 80 4.96 16.08 10.84
N ASN A 81 4.98 17.32 11.32
CA ASN A 81 3.81 18.02 11.86
C ASN A 81 3.14 18.98 10.87
N ASN A 82 3.68 19.14 9.67
CA ASN A 82 3.32 20.15 8.68
C ASN A 82 3.24 21.57 9.26
N THR A 83 4.38 22.07 9.75
CA THR A 83 4.49 23.41 10.33
C THR A 83 5.57 24.21 9.62
N ASN A 84 5.58 25.54 9.82
CA ASN A 84 6.67 26.41 9.38
C ASN A 84 6.98 26.33 7.87
N ASN A 85 5.96 26.09 7.03
CA ASN A 85 6.09 25.97 5.58
C ASN A 85 7.23 25.03 5.13
N ALA A 86 7.41 23.91 5.82
CA ALA A 86 8.58 23.06 5.66
C ALA A 86 8.63 22.27 4.35
N PHE A 87 7.51 22.14 3.63
CA PHE A 87 7.55 21.56 2.28
C PHE A 87 8.18 22.57 1.32
N THR A 88 9.16 22.11 0.56
CA THR A 88 9.90 22.90 -0.44
C THR A 88 10.00 22.12 -1.75
N ALA A 89 10.68 22.69 -2.76
CA ALA A 89 10.83 22.04 -4.06
C ALA A 89 11.66 20.74 -3.93
N GLU A 90 12.56 20.68 -2.94
CA GLU A 90 13.34 19.47 -2.65
C GLU A 90 12.44 18.31 -2.16
N THR A 91 11.37 18.63 -1.42
CA THR A 91 10.50 17.62 -0.78
C THR A 91 9.23 17.33 -1.57
N ALA A 92 8.73 18.31 -2.33
CA ALA A 92 7.43 18.26 -2.96
C ALA A 92 7.43 18.73 -4.42
N GLY A 93 8.58 18.73 -5.10
CA GLY A 93 8.70 19.15 -6.50
C GLY A 93 8.22 18.12 -7.53
N ASN A 94 8.01 16.86 -7.13
CA ASN A 94 7.66 15.77 -8.04
C ASN A 94 6.71 14.73 -7.40
N VAL A 95 5.61 15.26 -6.87
CA VAL A 95 4.50 14.55 -6.22
C VAL A 95 3.18 15.24 -6.59
N PRO A 96 2.02 14.56 -6.51
CA PRO A 96 0.74 15.11 -6.94
C PRO A 96 0.37 16.44 -6.25
N TYR A 97 0.70 16.58 -4.96
CA TYR A 97 0.50 17.82 -4.21
C TYR A 97 1.83 18.51 -3.98
N ASN A 98 2.04 19.64 -4.65
CA ASN A 98 3.27 20.42 -4.54
C ASN A 98 3.39 21.15 -3.20
N GLN A 99 4.52 21.80 -2.97
CA GLN A 99 4.82 22.52 -1.73
C GLN A 99 3.79 23.59 -1.34
N ASP A 100 3.25 24.33 -2.31
CA ASP A 100 2.32 25.44 -2.05
C ASP A 100 0.98 24.88 -1.57
N ALA A 101 0.51 23.79 -2.19
CA ALA A 101 -0.66 23.06 -1.74
C ALA A 101 -0.44 22.44 -0.36
N LEU A 102 0.69 21.75 -0.12
CA LEU A 102 0.93 21.04 1.14
C LEU A 102 1.04 21.98 2.34
N ASN A 103 1.70 23.13 2.19
CA ASN A 103 1.96 24.06 3.30
C ASN A 103 0.72 24.82 3.79
N VAL A 104 -0.34 24.92 2.98
CA VAL A 104 -1.61 25.58 3.39
C VAL A 104 -2.63 24.60 3.98
N LEU A 105 -2.41 23.29 3.84
CA LEU A 105 -3.30 22.27 4.39
C LEU A 105 -3.04 22.09 5.89
N ALA A 106 -4.12 21.88 6.66
CA ALA A 106 -4.02 21.55 8.09
C ALA A 106 -3.63 20.08 8.35
N PHE A 107 -3.37 19.30 7.31
CA PHE A 107 -3.03 17.88 7.42
C PHE A 107 -1.57 17.70 7.83
N ASN A 108 -1.29 16.62 8.54
CA ASN A 108 0.07 16.23 8.93
C ASN A 108 0.21 14.70 8.96
N LEU A 109 1.46 14.23 9.06
CA LEU A 109 1.77 12.81 9.20
C LEU A 109 1.55 12.33 10.63
N SER A 110 1.89 13.15 11.62
CA SER A 110 1.84 12.80 13.03
C SER A 110 0.45 12.39 13.53
N GLY A 111 -0.60 13.04 13.04
CA GLY A 111 -1.99 12.79 13.45
C GLY A 111 -2.69 11.61 12.76
N LYS A 112 -2.09 11.04 11.70
CA LYS A 112 -2.67 9.87 10.99
C LYS A 112 -1.75 8.67 10.92
N THR A 113 -0.52 8.76 11.40
CA THR A 113 0.37 7.60 11.50
C THR A 113 0.06 6.83 12.77
N ALA A 114 -0.39 5.57 12.63
CA ALA A 114 -0.51 4.68 13.78
C ALA A 114 0.85 4.41 14.42
N ASP A 115 0.90 4.32 15.75
CA ASP A 115 2.15 4.27 16.52
C ASP A 115 3.14 5.37 16.12
N ALA A 116 2.64 6.59 15.88
CA ALA A 116 3.42 7.77 15.45
C ALA A 116 4.76 7.93 16.19
N GLN A 117 4.78 7.68 17.51
CA GLN A 117 5.98 7.78 18.32
C GLN A 117 7.09 6.81 17.89
N VAL A 118 6.75 5.59 17.44
CA VAL A 118 7.73 4.61 16.96
C VAL A 118 8.45 5.13 15.72
N PHE A 119 7.69 5.63 14.74
CA PHE A 119 8.26 6.18 13.50
C PHE A 119 9.00 7.49 13.74
N LYS A 120 8.53 8.30 14.70
CA LYS A 120 9.23 9.52 15.10
C LYS A 120 10.60 9.21 15.72
N VAL A 121 10.69 8.22 16.61
CA VAL A 121 11.97 7.78 17.21
C VAL A 121 12.92 7.25 16.14
N LEU A 122 12.43 6.50 15.15
CA LEU A 122 13.25 6.05 14.02
C LEU A 122 13.77 7.23 13.19
N ALA A 123 12.94 8.24 12.94
CA ALA A 123 13.34 9.44 12.20
C ALA A 123 14.37 10.28 12.97
N ASP A 124 14.20 10.43 14.28
CA ASP A 124 15.20 11.10 15.14
C ASP A 124 16.51 10.33 15.18
N SER A 125 16.44 9.00 15.12
CA SER A 125 17.63 8.16 14.98
C SER A 125 18.30 8.34 13.61
N MET A 126 17.52 8.50 12.53
CA MET A 126 18.04 8.85 11.20
C MET A 126 18.78 10.19 11.21
N VAL A 127 18.21 11.22 11.86
CA VAL A 127 18.86 12.53 12.04
C VAL A 127 20.21 12.35 12.75
N LYS A 128 20.24 11.60 13.86
CA LYS A 128 21.49 11.33 14.60
C LYS A 128 22.53 10.61 13.76
N ILE A 129 22.17 9.58 13.01
CA ILE A 129 23.16 8.84 12.21
C ILE A 129 23.59 9.58 10.95
N SER A 130 22.80 10.54 10.46
CA SER A 130 23.14 11.32 9.28
C SER A 130 24.45 12.11 9.41
N GLN A 131 24.94 12.37 10.63
CA GLN A 131 26.26 12.99 10.84
C GLN A 131 27.43 12.09 10.37
N TYR A 132 27.22 10.78 10.26
CA TYR A 132 28.23 9.79 9.84
C TYR A 132 28.22 9.54 8.33
N TYR A 133 27.61 10.43 7.53
CA TYR A 133 27.51 10.27 6.07
C TYR A 133 28.85 10.28 5.31
N ASN A 134 29.94 10.68 5.97
CA ASN A 134 31.32 10.63 5.46
C ASN A 134 32.23 9.68 6.25
N THR A 135 31.67 8.87 7.15
CA THR A 135 32.42 7.89 7.95
C THR A 135 32.21 6.49 7.38
N PRO A 136 33.25 5.69 7.15
CA PRO A 136 33.08 4.29 6.75
C PRO A 136 32.33 3.48 7.81
N ALA A 137 31.33 2.70 7.39
CA ALA A 137 30.66 1.75 8.29
C ALA A 137 31.53 0.53 8.59
N SER A 138 31.40 0.00 9.80
CA SER A 138 31.96 -1.29 10.21
C SER A 138 31.12 -1.89 11.34
N ARG A 139 31.36 -3.17 11.69
CA ARG A 139 30.59 -3.84 12.74
C ARG A 139 30.64 -3.03 14.04
N GLY A 140 29.47 -2.65 14.56
CA GLY A 140 29.37 -1.84 15.77
C GLY A 140 29.61 -0.34 15.56
N VAL A 141 29.86 0.11 14.33
CA VAL A 141 30.14 1.51 13.99
C VAL A 141 29.19 2.00 12.92
N ALA A 142 28.37 3.01 13.26
CA ALA A 142 27.52 3.68 12.29
C ALA A 142 28.35 4.40 11.23
N GLY A 143 27.86 4.39 9.98
CA GLY A 143 28.59 4.99 8.87
C GLY A 143 28.02 4.58 7.53
N LYS A 144 28.83 4.72 6.48
CA LYS A 144 28.42 4.56 5.10
C LYS A 144 29.04 3.31 4.46
N TYR A 145 28.19 2.54 3.77
CA TYR A 145 28.61 1.60 2.73
C TYR A 145 28.09 2.12 1.39
N GLY A 146 28.98 2.34 0.43
CA GLY A 146 28.62 2.88 -0.88
C GLY A 146 27.89 4.22 -0.77
N SER A 147 26.63 4.27 -1.20
CA SER A 147 25.79 5.47 -1.18
C SER A 147 24.82 5.55 0.00
N ARG A 148 24.92 4.65 1.00
CA ARG A 148 23.90 4.49 2.05
C ARG A 148 24.51 4.54 3.45
N VAL A 149 23.78 5.13 4.39
CA VAL A 149 24.20 5.27 5.78
C VAL A 149 23.41 4.31 6.65
N TYR A 150 24.12 3.59 7.51
CA TYR A 150 23.59 2.56 8.39
C TYR A 150 23.94 2.88 9.83
N ASN A 151 23.11 2.42 10.76
CA ASN A 151 23.47 2.41 12.17
C ASN A 151 24.53 1.32 12.46
N TYR A 152 24.91 1.18 13.72
CA TYR A 152 25.92 0.22 14.18
C TYR A 152 25.54 -1.27 14.00
N THR A 153 24.25 -1.58 13.76
CA THR A 153 23.75 -2.94 13.48
C THR A 153 23.49 -3.18 12.00
N GLY A 154 23.83 -2.23 11.12
CA GLY A 154 23.57 -2.33 9.67
C GLY A 154 22.17 -1.89 9.21
N LEU A 155 21.34 -1.30 10.07
CA LEU A 155 20.00 -0.81 9.71
C LEU A 155 20.06 0.57 9.05
N GLU A 156 19.42 0.70 7.89
CA GLU A 156 19.15 1.96 7.18
C GLU A 156 17.80 2.53 7.63
N PHE A 157 17.80 3.45 8.61
CA PHE A 157 16.56 3.94 9.24
C PHE A 157 15.57 4.56 8.23
N ASN A 158 16.04 5.29 7.22
CA ASN A 158 15.15 5.87 6.21
C ASN A 158 14.35 4.81 5.46
N GLN A 159 14.89 3.61 5.22
CA GLN A 159 14.13 2.51 4.60
C GLN A 159 13.13 1.90 5.56
N ALA A 160 13.52 1.67 6.82
CA ALA A 160 12.61 1.17 7.84
C ALA A 160 11.39 2.08 8.00
N ILE A 161 11.60 3.40 7.98
CA ILE A 161 10.54 4.42 8.06
C ILE A 161 9.72 4.42 6.78
N ALA A 162 10.36 4.49 5.61
CA ALA A 162 9.64 4.57 4.34
C ALA A 162 8.70 3.38 4.14
N LYS A 163 9.21 2.15 4.28
CA LYS A 163 8.37 0.95 4.08
C LYS A 163 7.42 0.73 5.25
N GLY A 164 7.87 0.96 6.49
CA GLY A 164 7.00 0.79 7.66
C GLY A 164 5.80 1.74 7.66
N MET A 165 5.97 2.98 7.17
CA MET A 165 4.87 3.94 7.02
C MET A 165 3.89 3.59 5.90
N MET A 166 4.25 2.73 4.94
CA MET A 166 3.23 2.15 4.06
C MET A 166 2.21 1.34 4.86
N GLY A 167 2.61 0.72 5.97
CA GLY A 167 1.68 0.10 6.89
C GLY A 167 1.00 1.11 7.82
N SER A 168 1.79 1.87 8.58
CA SER A 168 1.26 2.69 9.68
C SER A 168 0.48 3.94 9.24
N LEU A 169 0.76 4.46 8.05
CA LEU A 169 -0.01 5.55 7.45
C LEU A 169 -1.03 5.00 6.44
N ALA A 170 -0.59 4.30 5.40
CA ALA A 170 -1.52 3.92 4.33
C ALA A 170 -2.42 2.74 4.73
N LEU A 171 -1.85 1.54 4.96
CA LEU A 171 -2.64 0.33 5.23
C LEU A 171 -3.57 0.48 6.45
N TYR A 172 -3.06 1.09 7.53
CA TYR A 172 -3.83 1.35 8.75
C TYR A 172 -5.07 2.20 8.47
N ASN A 173 -4.90 3.35 7.82
CA ASN A 173 -6.04 4.23 7.53
C ASN A 173 -7.00 3.58 6.54
N ILE A 174 -6.51 2.90 5.50
CA ILE A 174 -7.36 2.17 4.55
C ILE A 174 -8.22 1.14 5.29
N ASN A 175 -7.62 0.30 6.13
CA ASN A 175 -8.34 -0.72 6.88
C ASN A 175 -9.38 -0.10 7.82
N ALA A 176 -8.99 0.90 8.62
CA ALA A 176 -9.89 1.56 9.56
C ALA A 176 -11.07 2.24 8.86
N ILE A 177 -10.82 2.90 7.72
CA ILE A 177 -11.84 3.56 6.92
C ILE A 177 -12.78 2.54 6.29
N LEU A 178 -12.26 1.49 5.64
CA LEU A 178 -13.11 0.48 4.99
C LEU A 178 -13.93 -0.35 5.98
N ASP A 179 -13.43 -0.54 7.21
CA ASP A 179 -14.22 -1.17 8.27
C ASP A 179 -15.37 -0.25 8.73
N LYS A 180 -15.16 1.07 8.76
CA LYS A 180 -16.18 2.08 9.09
C LYS A 180 -17.22 2.28 7.96
N VAL A 181 -16.79 2.24 6.69
CA VAL A 181 -17.64 2.41 5.50
C VAL A 181 -18.87 1.51 5.54
N LYS A 182 -18.78 0.32 6.13
CA LYS A 182 -19.91 -0.63 6.20
C LYS A 182 -21.14 -0.07 6.92
N THR A 183 -20.94 0.87 7.84
CA THR A 183 -21.98 1.47 8.69
C THR A 183 -22.13 2.98 8.49
N ASP A 184 -21.43 3.58 7.52
CA ASP A 184 -21.55 5.01 7.23
C ASP A 184 -22.92 5.37 6.63
N ASP A 185 -23.32 6.64 6.80
CA ASP A 185 -24.50 7.15 6.12
C ASP A 185 -24.28 7.19 4.59
N ASN A 186 -25.27 6.70 3.86
CA ASN A 186 -25.30 6.70 2.39
C ASN A 186 -26.59 7.32 1.85
N THR A 187 -27.10 8.35 2.53
CA THR A 187 -28.36 9.01 2.15
C THR A 187 -28.29 10.54 2.15
N SER A 188 -27.38 11.14 2.90
CA SER A 188 -27.27 12.58 3.12
C SER A 188 -26.02 13.13 2.43
N PRO A 189 -26.09 13.52 1.14
CA PRO A 189 -24.93 14.02 0.43
C PRO A 189 -24.53 15.42 0.93
N VAL A 190 -23.23 15.63 1.03
CA VAL A 190 -22.59 16.93 1.24
C VAL A 190 -22.04 17.42 -0.10
N ASN A 191 -22.19 18.72 -0.37
CA ASN A 191 -21.73 19.30 -1.63
C ASN A 191 -20.23 19.08 -1.83
N GLY A 192 -19.86 18.50 -2.97
CA GLY A 192 -18.46 18.25 -3.36
C GLY A 192 -17.83 16.97 -2.82
N SER A 193 -18.44 16.28 -1.84
CA SER A 193 -17.90 15.03 -1.27
C SER A 193 -18.88 13.85 -1.29
N GLY A 194 -20.13 14.07 -1.70
CA GLY A 194 -21.15 13.02 -1.71
C GLY A 194 -21.58 12.62 -0.29
N THR A 195 -22.11 11.42 -0.13
CA THR A 195 -22.49 10.90 1.19
C THR A 195 -21.26 10.60 2.06
N ALA A 196 -21.46 10.37 3.36
CA ALA A 196 -20.35 10.01 4.25
C ALA A 196 -19.66 8.70 3.81
N MET A 197 -20.43 7.73 3.32
CA MET A 197 -19.91 6.46 2.80
C MET A 197 -19.09 6.67 1.52
N GLU A 198 -19.55 7.51 0.62
CA GLU A 198 -18.85 7.87 -0.61
C GLU A 198 -17.53 8.57 -0.31
N HIS A 199 -17.55 9.63 0.51
CA HIS A 199 -16.35 10.36 0.89
C HIS A 199 -15.31 9.47 1.60
N ASN A 200 -15.73 8.64 2.55
CA ASN A 200 -14.80 7.73 3.23
C ASN A 200 -14.24 6.67 2.27
N TRP A 201 -15.03 6.17 1.33
CA TRP A 201 -14.53 5.28 0.28
C TRP A 201 -13.43 5.94 -0.57
N ASP A 202 -13.65 7.20 -0.96
CA ASP A 202 -12.70 7.99 -1.75
C ASP A 202 -11.43 8.27 -0.94
N LEU A 203 -11.54 8.60 0.36
CA LEU A 203 -10.39 8.76 1.25
C LEU A 203 -9.53 7.49 1.32
N ALA A 204 -10.15 6.31 1.43
CA ALA A 204 -9.42 5.04 1.39
C ALA A 204 -8.69 4.84 0.05
N PHE A 205 -9.31 5.21 -1.07
CA PHE A 205 -8.65 5.18 -2.39
C PHE A 205 -7.41 6.08 -2.42
N GLY A 206 -7.50 7.32 -1.95
CA GLY A 206 -6.38 8.25 -1.97
C GLY A 206 -5.17 7.81 -1.12
N TYR A 207 -5.38 7.04 -0.04
CA TYR A 207 -4.28 6.45 0.75
C TYR A 207 -3.52 5.33 0.02
N VAL A 208 -4.10 4.72 -1.03
CA VAL A 208 -3.38 3.71 -1.82
C VAL A 208 -2.20 4.36 -2.56
N GLY A 209 -2.35 5.62 -2.96
CA GLY A 209 -1.33 6.38 -3.68
C GLY A 209 -1.21 5.96 -5.15
N ILE A 210 -2.33 5.80 -5.85
CA ILE A 210 -2.38 5.56 -7.30
C ILE A 210 -3.18 6.67 -8.00
N PRO A 211 -2.88 6.97 -9.27
CA PRO A 211 -3.66 7.94 -10.04
C PRO A 211 -5.09 7.44 -10.31
N LYS A 212 -6.00 8.38 -10.59
CA LYS A 212 -7.41 8.07 -10.88
C LYS A 212 -7.60 7.25 -12.16
N ASP A 213 -6.65 7.32 -13.07
CA ASP A 213 -6.59 6.58 -14.33
C ASP A 213 -5.51 5.48 -14.29
N TYR A 214 -5.30 4.87 -13.12
CA TYR A 214 -4.31 3.82 -12.94
C TYR A 214 -4.45 2.69 -13.98
N ASP A 215 -3.36 2.46 -14.70
CA ASP A 215 -3.26 1.44 -15.74
C ASP A 215 -2.07 0.52 -15.46
N THR A 216 -2.36 -0.77 -15.27
CA THR A 216 -1.33 -1.80 -15.03
C THR A 216 -0.38 -2.01 -16.21
N ALA A 217 -0.77 -1.62 -17.43
CA ALA A 217 0.06 -1.70 -18.62
C ALA A 217 0.96 -0.45 -18.80
N PHE A 218 0.65 0.65 -18.12
CA PHE A 218 1.39 1.89 -18.27
C PHE A 218 2.72 1.86 -17.50
N ALA A 219 3.80 2.29 -18.16
CA ALA A 219 5.13 2.36 -17.58
C ALA A 219 5.32 3.66 -16.78
N TYR A 220 4.92 3.64 -15.51
CA TYR A 220 5.13 4.77 -14.61
C TYR A 220 6.62 4.97 -14.29
N THR A 221 7.20 6.07 -14.79
CA THR A 221 8.59 6.46 -14.50
C THR A 221 8.64 7.48 -13.35
N SER A 222 9.83 7.68 -12.77
CA SER A 222 10.04 8.67 -11.72
C SER A 222 9.81 10.11 -12.18
N ALA A 223 9.81 10.41 -13.49
CA ALA A 223 9.54 11.74 -14.03
C ALA A 223 8.05 12.10 -14.02
N ILE A 224 7.16 11.13 -13.83
CA ILE A 224 5.71 11.33 -13.84
C ILE A 224 5.27 11.75 -12.43
N VAL A 225 4.64 12.91 -12.35
CA VAL A 225 4.19 13.51 -11.08
C VAL A 225 3.12 12.64 -10.41
N ASP A 226 2.12 12.19 -11.18
CA ASP A 226 1.00 11.38 -10.69
C ASP A 226 1.25 9.86 -10.79
N ARG A 227 2.51 9.46 -10.63
CA ARG A 227 2.87 8.04 -10.60
C ARG A 227 2.40 7.38 -9.29
N PRO A 228 2.24 6.05 -9.26
CA PRO A 228 2.02 5.32 -8.02
C PRO A 228 3.12 5.60 -6.96
N LEU A 229 2.69 5.89 -5.73
CA LEU A 229 3.51 6.15 -4.55
C LEU A 229 3.10 5.20 -3.41
N ALA A 230 3.87 5.19 -2.32
CA ALA A 230 3.60 4.34 -1.15
C ALA A 230 3.30 2.86 -1.53
N ILE A 231 2.17 2.29 -1.08
CA ILE A 231 1.79 0.91 -1.44
C ILE A 231 1.54 0.78 -2.95
N GLY A 232 0.93 1.79 -3.58
CA GLY A 232 0.68 1.83 -5.02
C GLY A 232 1.95 1.63 -5.85
N GLY A 233 3.07 2.24 -5.44
CA GLY A 233 4.38 2.05 -6.08
C GLY A 233 4.85 0.59 -6.08
N TYR A 234 4.43 -0.19 -5.09
CA TYR A 234 4.79 -1.60 -4.96
C TYR A 234 3.92 -2.56 -5.76
N PHE A 235 2.83 -2.09 -6.39
CA PHE A 235 2.03 -2.94 -7.28
C PHE A 235 2.83 -3.42 -8.49
N GLY A 236 3.55 -2.53 -9.17
CA GLY A 236 4.41 -2.91 -10.30
C GLY A 236 5.69 -3.61 -9.86
N GLU A 237 6.28 -3.19 -8.74
CA GLU A 237 7.58 -3.70 -8.30
C GLU A 237 7.52 -5.10 -7.68
N ARG A 238 6.49 -5.37 -6.86
CA ARG A 238 6.37 -6.58 -6.04
C ARG A 238 5.01 -7.26 -6.15
N GLY A 239 3.94 -6.50 -6.31
CA GLY A 239 2.57 -7.01 -6.46
C GLY A 239 2.22 -7.54 -7.86
N LYS A 240 3.12 -7.44 -8.84
CA LYS A 240 2.83 -7.76 -10.25
C LYS A 240 2.40 -9.21 -10.48
N TYR A 241 3.04 -10.15 -9.79
CA TYR A 241 2.78 -11.59 -9.96
C TYR A 241 1.38 -11.97 -9.49
N ILE A 242 0.93 -11.36 -8.39
CA ILE A 242 -0.43 -11.52 -7.85
C ILE A 242 -1.43 -10.54 -8.46
N GLN A 243 -1.02 -9.76 -9.47
CA GLN A 243 -1.84 -8.74 -10.15
C GLN A 243 -2.50 -7.74 -9.19
N ALA A 244 -1.81 -7.38 -8.10
CA ALA A 244 -2.41 -6.62 -7.01
C ALA A 244 -2.99 -5.28 -7.46
N GLY A 245 -2.25 -4.51 -8.27
CA GLY A 245 -2.69 -3.19 -8.71
C GLY A 245 -4.00 -3.22 -9.47
N GLY A 246 -4.15 -4.13 -10.43
CA GLY A 246 -5.38 -4.27 -11.21
C GLY A 246 -6.58 -4.66 -10.34
N LYS A 247 -6.39 -5.64 -9.45
CA LYS A 247 -7.45 -6.12 -8.55
C LYS A 247 -7.88 -5.06 -7.54
N VAL A 248 -6.94 -4.34 -6.95
CA VAL A 248 -7.24 -3.25 -6.00
C VAL A 248 -7.96 -2.11 -6.72
N PHE A 249 -7.46 -1.66 -7.86
CA PHE A 249 -8.07 -0.56 -8.61
C PHE A 249 -9.47 -0.89 -9.11
N GLU A 250 -9.67 -2.10 -9.65
CA GLU A 250 -10.99 -2.58 -10.07
C GLU A 250 -11.96 -2.67 -8.87
N ALA A 251 -11.52 -3.18 -7.73
CA ALA A 251 -12.35 -3.27 -6.53
C ALA A 251 -12.77 -1.87 -6.02
N PHE A 252 -11.86 -0.89 -6.04
CA PHE A 252 -12.21 0.49 -5.68
C PHE A 252 -13.27 1.08 -6.61
N ARG A 253 -13.15 0.91 -7.94
CA ARG A 253 -14.16 1.39 -8.90
C ARG A 253 -15.50 0.68 -8.72
N LYS A 254 -15.49 -0.65 -8.60
CA LYS A 254 -16.70 -1.47 -8.40
C LYS A 254 -17.42 -1.09 -7.11
N GLY A 255 -16.69 -1.00 -5.99
CA GLY A 255 -17.28 -0.66 -4.71
C GLY A 255 -17.81 0.78 -4.67
N ARG A 256 -17.15 1.74 -5.33
CA ARG A 256 -17.65 3.12 -5.41
C ARG A 256 -18.98 3.22 -6.17
N ALA A 257 -19.08 2.52 -7.31
CA ALA A 257 -20.32 2.43 -8.08
C ALA A 257 -21.44 1.72 -7.28
N ALA A 258 -21.07 0.64 -6.59
CA ALA A 258 -21.98 -0.13 -5.75
C ALA A 258 -22.55 0.70 -4.59
N ILE A 259 -21.73 1.55 -3.94
CA ILE A 259 -22.19 2.49 -2.90
C ILE A 259 -23.28 3.41 -3.44
N THR A 260 -23.06 4.05 -4.59
CA THR A 260 -24.06 4.94 -5.22
C THR A 260 -25.35 4.19 -5.56
N ALA A 261 -25.24 2.93 -6.00
CA ALA A 261 -26.38 2.06 -6.30
C ALA A 261 -27.02 1.38 -5.07
N LYS A 262 -26.48 1.60 -3.87
CA LYS A 262 -26.86 0.92 -2.61
C LYS A 262 -26.70 -0.61 -2.65
N ASP A 263 -25.79 -1.12 -3.49
CA ASP A 263 -25.40 -2.53 -3.56
C ASP A 263 -24.31 -2.84 -2.53
N TYR A 264 -24.74 -3.10 -1.30
CA TYR A 264 -23.81 -3.33 -0.19
C TYR A 264 -23.12 -4.69 -0.23
N VAL A 265 -23.68 -5.67 -0.95
CA VAL A 265 -23.03 -6.97 -1.14
C VAL A 265 -21.79 -6.81 -2.02
N THR A 266 -21.91 -6.09 -3.15
CA THR A 266 -20.76 -5.81 -4.02
C THR A 266 -19.73 -4.91 -3.33
N ARG A 267 -20.18 -3.91 -2.55
CA ARG A 267 -19.29 -3.09 -1.72
C ARG A 267 -18.47 -3.94 -0.75
N ASP A 268 -19.10 -4.86 -0.01
CA ASP A 268 -18.42 -5.68 0.99
C ASP A 268 -17.42 -6.66 0.34
N ALA A 269 -17.74 -7.21 -0.82
CA ALA A 269 -16.81 -8.02 -1.61
C ALA A 269 -15.61 -7.20 -2.12
N ALA A 270 -15.83 -5.95 -2.53
CA ALA A 270 -14.76 -5.03 -2.91
C ALA A 270 -13.84 -4.71 -1.72
N ILE A 271 -14.41 -4.45 -0.52
CA ILE A 271 -13.62 -4.24 0.71
C ILE A 271 -12.70 -5.43 0.98
N ALA A 272 -13.24 -6.65 0.93
CA ALA A 272 -12.46 -7.87 1.16
C ALA A 272 -11.28 -7.98 0.18
N THR A 273 -11.53 -7.73 -1.10
CA THR A 273 -10.51 -7.74 -2.16
C THR A 273 -9.42 -6.69 -1.93
N ILE A 274 -9.80 -5.45 -1.59
CA ILE A 274 -8.85 -4.36 -1.35
C ILE A 274 -7.92 -4.72 -0.19
N LYS A 275 -8.48 -5.12 0.96
CA LYS A 275 -7.70 -5.44 2.17
C LYS A 275 -6.74 -6.61 1.90
N GLU A 276 -7.22 -7.67 1.24
CA GLU A 276 -6.41 -8.84 0.91
C GLU A 276 -5.20 -8.49 0.04
N TYR A 277 -5.40 -7.77 -1.07
CA TYR A 277 -4.34 -7.54 -2.04
C TYR A 277 -3.37 -6.41 -1.65
N LEU A 278 -3.80 -5.46 -0.83
CA LEU A 278 -2.87 -4.51 -0.21
C LEU A 278 -1.93 -5.22 0.79
N GLU A 279 -2.49 -6.08 1.65
CA GLU A 279 -1.70 -6.86 2.59
C GLU A 279 -0.73 -7.81 1.87
N LYS A 280 -1.20 -8.55 0.85
CA LYS A 280 -0.35 -9.42 0.04
C LYS A 280 0.74 -8.64 -0.71
N THR A 281 0.50 -7.39 -1.10
CA THR A 281 1.54 -6.55 -1.74
C THR A 281 2.69 -6.27 -0.77
N ILE A 282 2.37 -5.91 0.48
CA ILE A 282 3.34 -5.69 1.55
C ILE A 282 4.08 -6.99 1.89
N ALA A 283 3.36 -8.12 1.98
CA ALA A 283 3.97 -9.42 2.21
C ALA A 283 4.90 -9.85 1.07
N ALA A 284 4.50 -9.62 -0.19
CA ALA A 284 5.32 -9.91 -1.38
C ALA A 284 6.61 -9.10 -1.39
N ALA A 285 6.54 -7.83 -1.00
CA ALA A 285 7.71 -6.99 -0.84
C ALA A 285 8.63 -7.52 0.27
N GLY A 286 8.09 -7.79 1.46
CA GLY A 286 8.83 -8.40 2.57
C GLY A 286 9.53 -9.71 2.17
N TYR A 287 8.81 -10.61 1.49
CA TYR A 287 9.33 -11.88 0.96
C TYR A 287 10.51 -11.65 0.02
N TYR A 288 10.37 -10.71 -0.93
CA TYR A 288 11.44 -10.40 -1.87
C TYR A 288 12.71 -9.95 -1.15
N TYR A 289 12.58 -9.09 -0.13
CA TYR A 289 13.74 -8.51 0.55
C TYR A 289 14.46 -9.48 1.47
N VAL A 290 13.75 -10.37 2.17
CA VAL A 290 14.39 -11.45 2.95
C VAL A 290 14.97 -12.55 2.05
N THR A 291 14.51 -12.67 0.80
CA THR A 291 15.01 -13.66 -0.16
C THR A 291 16.26 -13.13 -0.89
N SER A 292 16.17 -11.92 -1.46
CA SER A 292 17.27 -11.31 -2.21
C SER A 292 18.51 -11.04 -1.35
N SER A 293 18.34 -10.74 -0.07
CA SER A 293 19.46 -10.55 0.86
C SER A 293 20.29 -11.82 1.08
N GLN A 294 19.74 -13.01 0.82
CA GLN A 294 20.44 -14.28 1.03
C GLN A 294 21.60 -14.49 0.05
N THR A 295 21.51 -13.90 -1.15
CA THR A 295 22.48 -14.10 -2.24
C THR A 295 23.33 -12.86 -2.55
N GLN A 296 23.02 -11.71 -1.96
CA GLN A 296 23.80 -10.48 -2.14
C GLN A 296 25.17 -10.59 -1.47
N ALA A 297 26.24 -10.44 -2.27
CA ALA A 297 27.63 -10.46 -1.78
C ALA A 297 28.08 -9.11 -1.22
N ASP A 298 27.65 -7.99 -1.82
CA ASP A 298 27.93 -6.66 -1.30
C ASP A 298 27.16 -6.42 0.01
N LEU A 299 27.90 -6.10 1.07
CA LEU A 299 27.32 -5.98 2.41
C LEU A 299 26.35 -4.79 2.51
N GLY A 300 26.65 -3.67 1.84
CA GLY A 300 25.75 -2.53 1.77
C GLY A 300 24.43 -2.88 1.08
N ALA A 301 24.49 -3.54 -0.08
CA ALA A 301 23.30 -4.03 -0.78
C ALA A 301 22.49 -5.01 0.08
N LYS A 302 23.15 -5.95 0.76
CA LYS A 302 22.50 -6.88 1.70
C LYS A 302 21.77 -6.13 2.82
N PHE A 303 22.43 -5.19 3.47
CA PHE A 303 21.86 -4.39 4.55
C PHE A 303 20.71 -3.51 4.09
N HIS A 304 20.80 -2.96 2.88
CA HIS A 304 19.72 -2.21 2.26
C HIS A 304 18.47 -3.09 2.10
N SER A 305 18.62 -4.28 1.52
CA SER A 305 17.50 -5.23 1.37
C SER A 305 16.93 -5.63 2.73
N LEU A 306 17.76 -5.96 3.71
CA LEU A 306 17.30 -6.28 5.07
C LEU A 306 16.56 -5.11 5.73
N SER A 307 16.99 -3.87 5.49
CA SER A 307 16.34 -2.67 6.03
C SER A 307 14.96 -2.42 5.41
N GLU A 308 14.83 -2.62 4.09
CA GLU A 308 13.52 -2.57 3.41
C GLU A 308 12.62 -3.71 3.90
N GLY A 309 13.16 -4.92 4.04
CA GLY A 309 12.47 -6.08 4.63
C GLY A 309 11.96 -5.80 6.04
N PHE A 310 12.80 -5.19 6.91
CA PHE A 310 12.41 -4.82 8.27
C PHE A 310 11.26 -3.82 8.26
N GLY A 311 11.33 -2.79 7.42
CA GLY A 311 10.24 -1.84 7.25
C GLY A 311 8.94 -2.50 6.79
N PHE A 312 8.99 -3.46 5.85
CA PHE A 312 7.79 -4.22 5.46
C PHE A 312 7.25 -5.13 6.57
N MET A 313 8.10 -5.71 7.42
CA MET A 313 7.63 -6.43 8.61
C MET A 313 6.94 -5.46 9.59
N LEU A 314 7.47 -4.26 9.81
CA LEU A 314 6.78 -3.23 10.60
C LEU A 314 5.42 -2.87 9.98
N ALA A 315 5.34 -2.80 8.65
CA ALA A 315 4.11 -2.48 7.95
C ALA A 315 3.02 -3.55 8.13
N LEU A 316 3.40 -4.84 8.19
CA LEU A 316 2.47 -5.95 8.46
C LEU A 316 1.83 -5.90 9.85
N LYS A 317 2.31 -5.05 10.78
CA LYS A 317 1.59 -4.82 12.04
C LYS A 317 0.17 -4.31 11.81
N TYR A 318 -0.04 -3.55 10.74
CA TYR A 318 -1.30 -2.86 10.42
C TYR A 318 -2.20 -3.65 9.46
N ARG A 319 -1.92 -4.95 9.30
CA ARG A 319 -2.74 -5.89 8.55
C ARG A 319 -4.17 -5.98 9.10
N ALA A 320 -5.09 -6.49 8.28
CA ALA A 320 -6.48 -6.62 8.70
C ALA A 320 -6.62 -7.67 9.83
N ALA A 321 -7.65 -7.54 10.67
CA ALA A 321 -7.87 -8.48 11.78
C ALA A 321 -8.10 -9.93 11.33
N ASN A 322 -8.58 -10.13 10.09
CA ASN A 322 -8.78 -11.45 9.47
C ASN A 322 -7.57 -11.91 8.62
N SER A 323 -6.40 -11.33 8.85
CA SER A 323 -5.15 -11.73 8.20
C SER A 323 -4.84 -13.21 8.41
N GLN A 324 -4.24 -13.84 7.39
CA GLN A 324 -3.72 -15.21 7.47
C GLN A 324 -2.38 -15.30 8.21
N LEU A 325 -1.70 -14.16 8.45
CA LEU A 325 -0.49 -14.11 9.25
C LEU A 325 -0.85 -14.04 10.73
N SER A 326 -0.69 -15.17 11.42
CA SER A 326 -0.90 -15.26 12.87
C SER A 326 -0.01 -14.29 13.64
N GLU A 327 -0.46 -13.86 14.82
CA GLU A 327 0.31 -12.94 15.66
C GLU A 327 1.66 -13.52 16.07
N ALA A 328 1.73 -14.82 16.38
CA ALA A 328 2.98 -15.49 16.70
C ALA A 328 3.99 -15.44 15.54
N ASN A 329 3.52 -15.68 14.31
CA ASN A 329 4.36 -15.62 13.11
C ASN A 329 4.79 -14.20 12.79
N PHE A 330 3.91 -13.21 12.96
CA PHE A 330 4.26 -11.80 12.82
C PHE A 330 5.37 -11.39 13.81
N LEU A 331 5.21 -11.72 15.09
CA LEU A 331 6.23 -11.41 16.11
C LEU A 331 7.56 -12.09 15.79
N LYS A 332 7.52 -13.32 15.27
CA LYS A 332 8.69 -14.06 14.83
C LYS A 332 9.40 -13.39 13.64
N LEU A 333 8.66 -12.90 12.65
CA LEU A 333 9.22 -12.13 11.53
C LEU A 333 9.92 -10.85 12.01
N VAL A 334 9.30 -10.13 12.95
CA VAL A 334 9.88 -8.92 13.55
C VAL A 334 11.14 -9.26 14.35
N ASP A 335 11.14 -10.34 15.14
CA ASP A 335 12.31 -10.80 15.90
C ASP A 335 13.50 -11.15 14.99
N ILE A 336 13.24 -11.88 13.90
CA ILE A 336 14.25 -12.20 12.89
C ILE A 336 14.94 -10.92 12.39
N LEU A 337 14.17 -9.91 11.97
CA LEU A 337 14.71 -8.68 11.41
C LEU A 337 15.11 -7.61 12.44
N LYS A 338 14.96 -7.90 13.74
CA LYS A 338 15.64 -7.16 14.83
C LYS A 338 17.04 -7.70 15.12
N THR A 339 17.37 -8.88 14.60
CA THR A 339 18.73 -9.43 14.72
C THR A 339 19.72 -8.45 14.06
N ASP A 340 20.89 -8.26 14.66
CA ASP A 340 21.97 -7.48 14.07
C ASP A 340 22.26 -7.96 12.63
N PHE A 341 22.29 -7.06 11.65
CA PHE A 341 22.40 -7.46 10.26
C PHE A 341 23.78 -8.01 9.92
N TYR A 342 24.82 -7.68 10.68
CA TYR A 342 26.10 -8.35 10.55
C TYR A 342 25.97 -9.83 10.92
N VAL A 343 25.20 -10.16 11.97
CA VAL A 343 24.94 -11.56 12.36
C VAL A 343 24.13 -12.30 11.30
N LEU A 344 23.11 -11.65 10.72
CA LEU A 344 22.37 -12.24 9.60
C LEU A 344 23.23 -12.42 8.34
N ALA A 345 24.19 -11.51 8.10
CA ALA A 345 25.08 -11.57 6.96
C ALA A 345 26.15 -12.67 7.09
N ASP A 346 26.62 -12.94 8.31
CA ASP A 346 27.62 -13.99 8.61
C ASP A 346 27.02 -15.41 8.51
N ASP A 347 25.69 -15.56 8.65
CA ASP A 347 25.03 -16.85 8.54
C ASP A 347 24.99 -17.33 7.07
N ALA A 348 26.01 -18.08 6.67
CA ALA A 348 26.11 -18.68 5.34
C ALA A 348 24.92 -19.60 4.99
N SER A 349 24.23 -20.16 5.98
CA SER A 349 23.06 -21.01 5.76
C SER A 349 21.76 -20.21 5.53
N ASN A 350 21.77 -18.91 5.88
CA ASN A 350 20.61 -18.02 5.89
C ASN A 350 19.42 -18.60 6.66
N THR A 351 19.65 -19.30 7.79
CA THR A 351 18.62 -20.06 8.51
C THR A 351 17.44 -19.19 8.89
N LYS A 352 17.69 -18.04 9.55
CA LYS A 352 16.62 -17.12 9.96
C LYS A 352 15.89 -16.48 8.77
N LEU A 353 16.60 -16.17 7.69
CA LEU A 353 15.98 -15.56 6.50
C LEU A 353 15.11 -16.56 5.74
N LYS A 354 15.52 -17.83 5.67
CA LYS A 354 14.70 -18.94 5.15
C LYS A 354 13.49 -19.21 6.04
N GLU A 355 13.62 -19.09 7.35
CA GLU A 355 12.49 -19.16 8.28
C GLU A 355 11.47 -18.03 7.99
N ALA A 356 11.93 -16.79 7.83
CA ALA A 356 11.06 -15.67 7.46
C ALA A 356 10.38 -15.89 6.10
N GLN A 357 11.13 -16.39 5.11
CA GLN A 357 10.60 -16.76 3.79
C GLN A 357 9.49 -17.81 3.91
N ALA A 358 9.72 -18.87 4.68
CA ALA A 358 8.75 -19.95 4.88
C ALA A 358 7.47 -19.43 5.57
N ILE A 359 7.60 -18.61 6.61
CA ILE A 359 6.45 -18.01 7.30
C ILE A 359 5.57 -17.22 6.31
N LEU A 360 6.18 -16.37 5.47
CA LEU A 360 5.46 -15.55 4.50
C LEU A 360 4.79 -16.42 3.43
N THR A 361 5.48 -17.44 2.92
CA THR A 361 4.91 -18.38 1.94
C THR A 361 3.75 -19.17 2.52
N THR A 362 3.85 -19.64 3.77
CA THR A 362 2.77 -20.39 4.42
C THR A 362 1.55 -19.52 4.66
N ALA A 363 1.72 -18.26 5.08
CA ALA A 363 0.61 -17.36 5.36
C ALA A 363 -0.10 -16.87 4.09
N TYR A 364 0.63 -16.63 3.00
CA TYR A 364 0.10 -15.91 1.85
C TYR A 364 0.12 -16.69 0.52
N GLY A 365 0.69 -17.90 0.51
CA GLY A 365 0.93 -18.67 -0.70
C GLY A 365 2.13 -18.16 -1.49
N GLN A 366 2.19 -18.53 -2.78
CA GLN A 366 3.25 -18.11 -3.67
C GLN A 366 3.10 -16.63 -4.05
N LEU A 367 3.94 -15.77 -3.47
CA LEU A 367 3.92 -14.32 -3.64
C LEU A 367 4.81 -13.80 -4.78
N GLN A 368 5.77 -14.62 -5.24
CA GLN A 368 6.72 -14.33 -6.32
C GLN A 368 6.94 -15.60 -7.15
N PRO A 369 7.43 -15.48 -8.41
CA PRO A 369 7.76 -16.63 -9.26
C PRO A 369 8.67 -17.67 -8.60
#